data_AF-A0A382YPP6-F1
#
_entry.id   AF-A0A382YPP6-F1
#
_cell.length_a   1.000
_cell.length_b   1.000
_cell.length_c   1.000
_cell.angle_alpha   90.00
_cell.angle_beta   90.00
_cell.angle_gamma   90.00
#
_symmetry.space_group_name_H-M   'P 1'
#
loop_
_entity.id
_entity.type
_entity.pdbx_description
1 polymer ?
#
loop_
_entity_poly.entity_id
_entity_poly.type
_entity_poly.pdbx_seq_one_letter_code
_entity_poly.pdbx_strand_id
1 'polypeptide(L)' 'MALVDINFDVFSDTPKGKDPDSYSPTLRRYHQILWSKPLPKGARFDLDLDTPRLLHHKSELGE' A
#
# COMPACT_ATOMS: atom_id res chain seq x y z
N MET A 1 -4.78 6.18 -17.44
CA MET A 1 -3.64 6.13 -16.51
C MET A 1 -3.83 4.91 -15.63
N ALA A 2 -2.83 4.04 -15.55
CA ALA A 2 -2.90 2.87 -14.67
C ALA A 2 -2.87 3.33 -13.20
N LEU A 3 -3.53 2.58 -12.31
CA LEU A 3 -3.56 2.86 -10.88
C LEU A 3 -2.18 2.66 -10.21
N VAL A 4 -1.27 1.97 -10.91
CA VAL A 4 0.14 1.74 -10.56
C VAL A 4 0.98 2.07 -11.80
N ASP A 5 1.96 2.96 -11.66
CA ASP A 5 2.95 3.22 -12.70
C ASP A 5 4.17 2.29 -12.53
N ILE A 6 4.34 1.36 -13.45
CA ILE A 6 5.44 0.39 -13.45
C ILE A 6 6.79 0.99 -13.87
N ASN A 7 6.81 2.22 -14.40
CA ASN A 7 8.04 2.93 -14.77
C ASN A 7 8.49 3.91 -13.68
N PHE A 8 7.74 4.05 -12.59
CA PHE A 8 8.11 4.93 -11.49
C PHE A 8 9.35 4.40 -10.77
N ASP A 9 10.38 5.24 -10.65
CA ASP A 9 11.56 4.93 -9.86
C ASP A 9 11.30 5.17 -8.38
N VAL A 10 11.10 4.09 -7.63
CA VAL A 10 10.84 4.11 -6.17
C VAL A 10 12.01 4.63 -5.34
N PHE A 11 13.22 4.68 -5.90
CA PHE A 11 14.35 5.28 -5.20
C PHE A 11 14.29 6.81 -5.22
N SER A 12 13.52 7.40 -6.13
CA SER A 12 13.41 8.86 -6.27
C SER A 12 12.71 9.55 -5.09
N ASP A 13 11.76 8.85 -4.44
CA ASP A 13 11.04 9.33 -3.26
C ASP A 13 11.49 8.65 -1.95
N THR A 14 12.52 7.81 -2.02
CA THR A 14 13.12 7.16 -0.87
C THR A 14 14.31 7.99 -0.33
N PRO A 15 14.39 8.26 0.98
CA PRO A 15 15.54 8.96 1.56
C PRO A 15 16.85 8.20 1.29
N LYS A 16 17.94 8.94 1.03
CA LYS A 16 19.24 8.33 0.71
C LYS A 16 19.68 7.33 1.79
N GLY A 17 20.11 6.15 1.34
CA GLY A 17 20.56 5.07 2.22
C GLY A 17 19.45 4.38 3.00
N LYS A 18 18.17 4.62 2.67
CA LYS A 18 17.02 3.90 3.21
C LYS A 18 16.49 2.87 2.21
N ASP A 19 15.78 1.92 2.78
CA ASP A 19 15.07 0.87 2.06
C ASP A 19 13.76 1.42 1.46
N PRO A 20 13.52 1.28 0.15
CA PRO A 20 12.30 1.79 -0.49
C PRO A 20 11.04 1.08 -0.01
N ASP A 21 11.08 -0.21 0.32
CA ASP A 21 9.91 -0.94 0.83
C ASP A 21 9.38 -0.31 2.13
N SER A 22 10.26 0.22 2.96
CA SER A 22 9.92 0.83 4.25
C SER A 22 9.70 2.35 4.18
N TYR A 23 10.24 3.04 3.16
CA TYR A 23 10.31 4.51 3.14
C TYR A 23 9.75 5.19 1.88
N SER A 24 9.51 4.47 0.78
CA SER A 24 8.87 5.06 -0.41
C SER A 24 7.36 5.23 -0.16
N PRO A 25 6.84 6.47 -0.09
CA PRO A 25 5.39 6.69 0.02
C PRO A 25 4.64 6.19 -1.23
N THR A 26 5.25 6.28 -2.41
CA THR A 26 4.61 5.84 -3.66
C THR A 26 4.50 4.31 -3.71
N LEU A 27 5.57 3.59 -3.40
CA LEU A 27 5.54 2.12 -3.35
C LEU A 27 4.53 1.62 -2.31
N ARG A 28 4.47 2.27 -1.15
CA ARG A 28 3.49 1.96 -0.11
C ARG A 28 2.05 2.13 -0.61
N ARG A 29 1.76 3.18 -1.39
CA ARG A 29 0.43 3.39 -2.01
C ARG A 29 0.14 2.32 -3.06
N TYR A 30 1.10 1.89 -3.86
CA TYR A 30 0.92 0.79 -4.80
C TYR A 30 0.58 -0.52 -4.10
N HIS A 31 1.29 -0.86 -3.02
CA HIS A 31 0.97 -2.02 -2.19
C HIS A 31 -0.46 -1.96 -1.62
N GLN A 32 -0.89 -0.80 -1.10
CA GLN A 32 -2.25 -0.60 -0.61
C GLN A 32 -3.28 -0.92 -1.69
N ILE A 33 -3.08 -0.41 -2.90
CA ILE A 33 -3.96 -0.63 -4.04
C ILE A 33 -3.99 -2.10 -4.45
N LEU A 34 -2.82 -2.72 -4.60
CA LEU A 34 -2.67 -4.09 -5.10
C LEU A 34 -3.24 -5.13 -4.13
N TRP A 35 -3.12 -4.88 -2.83
CA TRP A 35 -3.57 -5.82 -1.80
C TRP A 35 -4.97 -5.54 -1.26
N SER A 36 -5.55 -4.37 -1.53
CA SER A 36 -6.96 -4.11 -1.25
C SER A 36 -7.85 -4.83 -2.26
N LYS A 37 -8.76 -5.68 -1.79
CA LYS A 37 -9.57 -6.56 -2.65
C LYS A 37 -10.90 -6.95 -2.00
N PRO A 38 -11.92 -7.37 -2.77
CA PRO A 38 -13.08 -8.01 -2.17
C PRO A 38 -12.70 -9.35 -1.53
N LEU A 39 -13.25 -9.62 -0.34
CA LEU A 39 -13.23 -10.91 0.31
C LEU A 39 -14.21 -11.87 -0.38
N PRO A 40 -14.06 -13.20 -0.23
CA PRO A 40 -14.96 -14.18 -0.85
C PRO A 40 -16.45 -13.99 -0.52
N LYS A 41 -16.78 -13.37 0.63
CA LYS A 41 -18.16 -13.06 1.03
C LYS A 41 -18.68 -11.71 0.52
N GLY A 42 -17.94 -11.03 -0.36
CA GLY A 42 -18.32 -9.74 -0.96
C GLY A 42 -17.98 -8.50 -0.14
N ALA A 43 -17.63 -8.65 1.15
CA ALA A 43 -17.09 -7.56 1.95
C ALA A 43 -15.76 -7.06 1.38
N ARG A 44 -15.41 -5.80 1.63
CA ARG A 44 -14.16 -5.20 1.16
C ARG A 44 -13.04 -5.43 2.18
N PHE A 45 -11.89 -5.94 1.72
CA PHE A 45 -10.63 -5.87 2.44
C PHE A 45 -9.87 -4.66 1.91
N ASP A 46 -10.05 -3.53 2.58
CA ASP A 46 -9.34 -2.29 2.26
C ASP A 46 -8.22 -2.07 3.28
N LEU A 47 -7.05 -1.70 2.78
CA LEU A 47 -5.89 -1.35 3.58
C LEU A 47 -5.81 0.16 3.77
N ASP A 48 -5.49 0.63 4.98
CA ASP A 48 -5.26 2.04 5.31
C ASP A 48 -3.77 2.42 5.30
N LEU A 49 -3.50 3.72 5.32
CA LEU A 49 -2.14 4.28 5.39
C LEU A 49 -1.85 4.93 6.75
N ASP A 50 -2.75 4.78 7.73
CA ASP A 50 -2.75 5.56 8.97
C ASP A 50 -1.64 5.10 9.91
N THR A 51 -1.30 3.81 9.88
CA THR A 51 -0.20 3.26 10.68
C THR A 51 1.15 3.49 10.00
N PRO A 52 2.09 4.24 10.58
CA PRO A 52 3.38 4.50 9.93
C PRO A 52 4.09 3.20 9.53
N ARG A 53 4.51 3.11 8.27
CA ARG A 53 5.27 1.99 7.68
C ARG A 53 4.53 0.64 7.59
N LEU A 54 3.26 0.56 7.99
CA LEU A 54 2.44 -0.64 7.89
C LEU A 54 1.19 -0.34 7.07
N LEU A 55 0.70 -1.34 6.33
CA LEU A 55 -0.65 -1.32 5.78
C LEU A 55 -1.54 -2.10 6.75
N HIS A 56 -2.58 -1.43 7.22
CA HIS A 56 -3.44 -1.97 8.26
C HIS A 56 -4.85 -2.18 7.71
N HIS A 57 -5.51 -3.24 8.15
CA HIS A 57 -6.90 -3.52 7.81
C HIS A 57 -7.72 -3.47 9.09
N LYS A 58 -8.88 -2.83 9.03
CA LYS A 58 -9.86 -2.86 10.11
C LYS A 58 -11.26 -2.81 9.53
N SER A 59 -12.07 -3.79 9.88
CA SER A 59 -13.49 -3.84 9.52
C SER A 59 -14.32 -4.56 10.56
N GLU A 60 -15.64 -4.60 10.37
CA GLU A 60 -16.57 -5.41 11.18
C GLU A 60 -16.25 -6.92 11.15
N LEU A 61 -15.43 -7.37 10.20
CA LEU A 61 -15.01 -8.77 10.07
C LEU A 61 -13.72 -9.10 10.84
N GLY A 62 -13.04 -8.08 11.37
CA GLY A 62 -11.78 -8.20 12.09
C GLY A 62 -10.67 -7.30 11.56
N GLU A 63 -9.49 -7.47 12.16
CA GLU A 63 -8.19 -6.97 11.71
C GLU A 63 -7.38 -8.13 11.08
#